data_AF-A0A960TTB8-F1
#
_entry.id   AF-A0A960TTB8-F1
#
_cell.length_a   1.000
_cell.length_b   1.000
_cell.length_c   1.000
_cell.angle_alpha   90.00
_cell.angle_beta   90.00
_cell.angle_gamma   90.00
#
_symmetry.space_group_name_H-M   'P 1'
#
loop_
_entity.id
_entity.type
_entity.pdbx_description
1 polymer ?
#
loop_
_entity_poly.entity_id
_entity_poly.type
_entity_poly.pdbx_seq_one_letter_code
_entity_poly.pdbx_strand_id
1 'polypeptide(L)'
;AESVEGLRSVSLLGDQLTAAGAPVLASYRREGFIRLHAVSTLPWRLERISSALAAELARFGAGVENLGGVTTVRWTPESLRLFFTVGALLPGVARHHREQQGEPEASSVVRALDAGAEPWQVSDIALAQWRRFLASESR
;
A
#
# COMPACT_ATOMS: atom_id res chain seq x y z
N ALA A 1 26.93 -0.52 -2.23
CA ALA A 1 25.91 -0.05 -1.27
C ALA A 1 24.76 0.49 -2.08
N GLU A 2 23.56 -0.09 -1.94
CA GLU A 2 22.37 0.43 -2.60
C GLU A 2 22.08 1.82 -2.01
N SER A 3 22.43 2.86 -2.77
CA SER A 3 22.21 4.24 -2.37
C SER A 3 20.75 4.60 -2.63
N VAL A 4 20.05 5.07 -1.60
CA VAL A 4 18.70 5.67 -1.70
C VAL A 4 18.73 7.09 -2.31
N GLU A 5 19.90 7.54 -2.73
CA GLU A 5 20.16 8.85 -3.34
C GLU A 5 19.55 8.88 -4.76
N GLY A 6 18.24 9.16 -4.80
CA GLY A 6 17.39 9.06 -5.99
C GLY A 6 15.90 9.05 -5.62
N LEU A 7 15.57 8.55 -4.42
CA LEU A 7 14.24 8.69 -3.79
C LEU A 7 14.01 10.15 -3.35
N ARG A 8 13.84 11.08 -4.31
CA ARG A 8 13.81 12.52 -4.00
C ARG A 8 12.51 13.07 -3.43
N SER A 9 11.47 12.24 -3.20
CA SER A 9 10.57 12.39 -2.05
C SER A 9 9.42 11.38 -2.11
N VAL A 10 9.20 10.68 -1.01
CA VAL A 10 7.87 10.15 -0.69
C VAL A 10 7.04 11.35 -0.24
N SER A 11 6.32 11.98 -1.17
CA SER A 11 5.34 13.00 -0.81
C SER A 11 4.03 12.30 -0.52
N LEU A 12 3.63 12.24 0.75
CA LEU A 12 2.28 11.84 1.17
C LEU A 12 1.31 12.87 0.62
N LEU A 13 0.73 12.57 -0.54
CA LEU A 13 -0.24 13.43 -1.22
C LEU A 13 -1.60 12.73 -1.17
N GLY A 14 -2.66 13.53 -1.04
CA GLY A 14 -4.00 13.08 -0.63
C GLY A 14 -4.63 12.00 -1.50
N ASP A 15 -5.85 11.64 -1.12
CA ASP A 15 -6.55 10.47 -1.62
C ASP A 15 -6.72 10.50 -3.16
N GLN A 16 -6.04 9.58 -3.85
CA GLN A 16 -6.27 9.31 -5.27
C GLN A 16 -7.07 8.03 -5.42
N LEU A 17 -8.05 8.05 -6.33
CA LEU A 17 -8.87 6.89 -6.66
C LEU A 17 -8.63 6.45 -8.12
N THR A 18 -8.78 5.16 -8.40
CA THR A 18 -8.90 4.65 -9.77
C THR A 18 -10.25 5.05 -10.38
N ALA A 19 -10.44 4.83 -11.69
CA ALA A 19 -11.74 5.03 -12.34
C ALA A 19 -12.87 4.18 -11.73
N ALA A 20 -12.53 3.05 -11.10
CA ALA A 20 -13.46 2.19 -10.38
C ALA A 20 -13.69 2.62 -8.92
N GLY A 21 -13.13 3.76 -8.49
CA GLY A 21 -13.28 4.30 -7.14
C GLY A 21 -12.37 3.63 -6.09
N ALA A 22 -11.40 2.81 -6.51
CA ALA A 22 -10.50 2.14 -5.58
C ALA A 22 -9.35 3.06 -5.12
N PRO A 23 -8.98 3.09 -3.84
CA PRO A 23 -7.83 3.86 -3.38
C PRO A 23 -6.52 3.43 -4.04
N VAL A 24 -5.78 4.41 -4.56
CA VAL A 24 -4.42 4.25 -5.05
C VAL A 24 -3.46 4.48 -3.88
N LEU A 25 -2.55 3.54 -3.64
CA LEU A 25 -1.57 3.60 -2.54
C LEU A 25 -0.21 4.09 -3.03
N ALA A 26 0.14 3.79 -4.28
CA ALA A 26 1.38 4.25 -4.91
C ALA A 26 1.20 4.42 -6.41
N SER A 27 1.84 5.43 -6.99
CA SER A 27 1.86 5.70 -8.43
C SER A 27 3.14 6.41 -8.84
N TYR A 28 3.50 6.39 -10.12
CA TYR A 28 4.51 7.28 -10.65
C TYR A 28 3.94 8.67 -10.91
N ARG A 29 4.61 9.72 -10.43
CA ARG A 29 4.26 11.10 -10.80
C ARG A 29 4.88 11.50 -12.13
N ARG A 30 6.13 11.09 -12.31
CA ARG A 30 6.99 11.36 -13.46
C ARG A 30 8.02 10.24 -13.54
N GLU A 31 8.74 10.18 -14.64
CA GLU A 31 9.83 9.23 -14.85
C GLU A 31 10.76 9.19 -13.64
N GLY A 32 11.04 7.98 -13.14
CA GLY A 32 11.91 7.75 -12.00
C GLY A 32 11.44 8.29 -10.65
N PHE A 33 10.15 8.64 -10.48
CA PHE A 33 9.66 9.21 -9.23
C PHE A 33 8.37 8.54 -8.73
N ILE A 34 8.48 7.79 -7.63
CA ILE A 34 7.33 7.21 -6.92
C ILE A 34 6.69 8.21 -5.97
N ARG A 35 5.37 8.33 -6.08
CA ARG A 35 4.50 8.99 -5.12
C ARG A 35 3.78 7.93 -4.30
N LEU A 36 3.87 8.03 -2.97
CA LEU A 36 2.99 7.29 -2.08
C LEU A 36 1.82 8.19 -1.70
N HIS A 37 0.62 7.65 -1.80
CA HIS A 37 -0.58 8.39 -1.44
C HIS A 37 -0.78 8.30 0.07
N ALA A 38 -1.25 9.39 0.66
CA ALA A 38 -1.57 9.43 2.07
C ALA A 38 -2.66 8.40 2.37
N VAL A 39 -2.47 7.68 3.46
CA VAL A 39 -3.43 6.68 3.90
C VAL A 39 -3.77 7.00 5.35
N SER A 40 -5.05 7.21 5.64
CA SER A 40 -5.48 7.62 6.97
C SER A 40 -5.77 6.43 7.88
N THR A 41 -5.65 6.65 9.20
CA THR A 41 -6.13 5.72 10.23
C THR A 41 -7.65 5.75 10.40
N LEU A 42 -8.34 6.68 9.72
CA LEU A 42 -9.80 6.72 9.74
C LEU A 42 -10.35 5.45 9.08
N PRO A 43 -11.54 4.97 9.47
CA PRO A 43 -12.14 3.82 8.81
C PRO A 43 -12.33 4.08 7.32
N TRP A 44 -11.83 3.17 6.48
CA TRP A 44 -12.08 3.26 5.04
C TRP A 44 -13.41 2.62 4.73
N ARG A 45 -14.13 3.23 3.77
CA ARG A 45 -15.37 2.69 3.23
C ARG A 45 -15.11 2.34 1.79
N LEU A 46 -15.09 1.05 1.50
CA LEU A 46 -14.82 0.50 0.18
C LEU A 46 -16.08 -0.17 -0.34
N GLU A 47 -16.41 0.07 -1.60
CA GLU A 47 -17.51 -0.61 -2.27
C GLU A 47 -17.01 -1.94 -2.84
N ARG A 48 -17.71 -3.03 -2.55
CA ARG A 48 -17.53 -4.34 -3.21
C ARG A 48 -16.07 -4.77 -3.40
N ILE A 49 -15.36 -5.03 -2.30
CA ILE A 49 -14.02 -5.63 -2.37
C ILE A 49 -14.09 -7.15 -2.56
N SER A 50 -13.08 -7.73 -3.20
CA SER A 50 -12.96 -9.18 -3.33
C SER A 50 -12.62 -9.84 -1.99
N SER A 51 -12.94 -11.13 -1.84
CA SER A 51 -12.54 -11.91 -0.66
C SER A 51 -11.02 -11.98 -0.50
N ALA A 52 -10.28 -12.01 -1.60
CA ALA A 52 -8.82 -11.95 -1.61
C ALA A 52 -8.29 -10.63 -1.04
N LEU A 53 -8.88 -9.50 -1.45
CA LEU A 53 -8.51 -8.18 -0.93
C LEU A 53 -8.85 -8.05 0.56
N ALA A 54 -10.03 -8.52 0.97
CA ALA A 54 -10.42 -8.55 2.39
C ALA A 54 -9.43 -9.38 3.23
N ALA A 55 -9.03 -10.55 2.73
CA ALA A 55 -8.04 -11.40 3.38
C ALA A 55 -6.67 -10.72 3.46
N GLU A 56 -6.22 -10.04 2.41
CA GLU A 56 -4.98 -9.28 2.44
C GLU A 56 -5.00 -8.19 3.52
N LEU A 57 -6.05 -7.36 3.57
CA LEU A 57 -6.19 -6.30 4.57
C LEU A 57 -6.17 -6.87 5.99
N ALA A 58 -6.87 -7.99 6.22
CA ALA A 58 -6.88 -8.69 7.50
C ALA A 58 -5.49 -9.21 7.90
N ARG A 59 -4.67 -9.69 6.96
CA ARG A 59 -3.29 -10.14 7.25
C ARG A 59 -2.43 -9.01 7.83
N PHE A 60 -2.62 -7.79 7.33
CA PHE A 60 -1.94 -6.60 7.86
C PHE A 60 -2.51 -6.12 9.20
N GLY A 61 -3.59 -6.72 9.70
CA GLY A 61 -4.19 -6.43 10.99
C GLY A 61 -5.40 -5.49 10.92
N ALA A 62 -5.96 -5.26 9.72
CA ALA A 62 -7.19 -4.51 9.60
C ALA A 62 -8.39 -5.29 10.14
N GLY A 63 -9.31 -4.58 10.80
CA GLY A 63 -10.66 -5.09 11.04
C GLY A 63 -11.52 -4.85 9.80
N VAL A 64 -12.09 -5.90 9.21
CA VAL A 64 -12.90 -5.82 7.99
C VAL A 64 -14.34 -6.23 8.33
N GLU A 65 -15.29 -5.33 8.11
CA GLU A 65 -16.71 -5.53 8.37
C GLU A 65 -17.51 -5.29 7.09
N ASN A 66 -18.38 -6.24 6.72
CA ASN A 66 -19.23 -6.14 5.53
C ASN A 66 -20.68 -5.96 5.93
N LEU A 67 -21.25 -4.78 5.63
CA LEU A 67 -22.65 -4.45 5.92
C LEU A 67 -23.29 -3.81 4.70
N GLY A 68 -24.38 -4.40 4.21
CA GLY A 68 -25.19 -3.81 3.13
C GLY A 68 -24.44 -3.53 1.81
N GLY A 69 -23.42 -4.34 1.47
CA GLY A 69 -22.62 -4.16 0.26
C GLY A 69 -21.50 -3.13 0.37
N VAL A 70 -21.33 -2.50 1.54
CA VAL A 70 -20.21 -1.64 1.87
C VAL A 70 -19.27 -2.38 2.82
N THR A 71 -17.99 -2.33 2.52
CA THR A 71 -16.94 -2.85 3.40
C THR A 71 -16.32 -1.70 4.19
N THR A 72 -16.37 -1.81 5.51
CA THR A 72 -15.68 -0.89 6.42
C THR A 72 -14.37 -1.54 6.88
N VAL A 73 -13.26 -0.84 6.66
CA VAL A 73 -11.91 -1.29 7.05
C VAL A 73 -11.42 -0.38 8.18
N ARG A 74 -11.13 -0.95 9.34
CA ARG A 74 -10.65 -0.23 10.53
C ARG A 74 -9.19 -0.56 10.78
N TRP A 75 -8.41 0.46 11.10
CA TRP A 75 -6.98 0.34 11.34
C TRP A 75 -6.61 0.79 12.75
N THR A 76 -5.70 0.06 13.38
CA THR A 76 -4.86 0.63 14.44
C THR A 76 -3.69 1.40 13.80
N PRO A 77 -3.06 2.36 14.50
CA PRO A 77 -1.86 3.02 13.98
C PRO A 77 -0.75 2.03 13.58
N GLU A 78 -0.56 0.96 14.34
CA GLU A 78 0.48 -0.05 14.11
C GLU A 78 0.18 -0.91 12.89
N SER A 79 -1.06 -1.36 12.74
CA SER A 79 -1.50 -2.15 11.58
C SER A 79 -1.46 -1.31 10.31
N LEU A 80 -1.83 -0.03 10.37
CA LEU A 80 -1.69 0.87 9.24
C LEU A 80 -0.22 1.12 8.87
N ARG A 81 0.65 1.32 9.86
CA ARG A 81 2.09 1.49 9.62
C ARG A 81 2.67 0.26 8.93
N LEU A 82 2.29 -0.93 9.39
CA LEU A 82 2.69 -2.20 8.78
C LEU A 82 2.17 -2.32 7.34
N PHE A 83 0.88 -2.07 7.13
CA PHE A 83 0.25 -2.09 5.81
C PHE A 83 0.92 -1.13 4.84
N PHE A 84 1.14 0.12 5.25
CA PHE A 84 1.77 1.12 4.40
C PHE A 84 3.21 0.75 4.07
N THR A 85 3.99 0.31 5.07
CA THR A 85 5.40 -0.04 4.86
C THR A 85 5.53 -1.26 3.96
N VAL A 86 4.83 -2.35 4.27
CA VAL A 86 5.04 -3.65 3.62
C VAL A 86 4.14 -3.83 2.39
N GLY A 87 2.91 -3.32 2.43
CA GLY A 87 1.92 -3.46 1.36
C GLY A 87 1.92 -2.34 0.31
N ALA A 88 2.58 -1.20 0.58
CA ALA A 88 2.64 -0.08 -0.37
C ALA A 88 4.06 0.43 -0.66
N LEU A 89 4.84 0.77 0.37
CA LEU A 89 6.17 1.35 0.22
C LEU A 89 7.17 0.36 -0.39
N LEU A 90 7.35 -0.83 0.21
CA LEU A 90 8.29 -1.82 -0.32
C LEU A 90 7.95 -2.29 -1.74
N PRO A 91 6.69 -2.60 -2.09
CA PRO A 91 6.30 -2.91 -3.47
C PRO A 91 6.58 -1.75 -4.42
N GLY A 92 6.32 -0.52 -3.96
CA GLY A 92 6.67 0.70 -4.67
C GLY A 92 8.15 0.73 -5.00
N VAL A 93 9.02 0.67 -3.99
CA VAL A 93 10.48 0.71 -4.16
C VAL A 93 10.98 -0.46 -5.03
N ALA A 94 10.46 -1.67 -4.84
CA ALA A 94 10.85 -2.82 -5.66
C ALA A 94 10.47 -2.63 -7.14
N ARG A 95 9.29 -2.07 -7.41
CA ARG A 95 8.89 -1.69 -8.78
C ARG A 95 9.77 -0.56 -9.32
N HIS A 96 10.07 0.46 -8.52
CA HIS A 96 11.01 1.52 -8.87
C HIS A 96 12.32 0.96 -9.40
N HIS A 97 12.91 0.07 -8.64
CA HIS A 97 14.19 -0.52 -8.97
C HIS A 97 14.13 -1.31 -10.28
N ARG A 98 13.08 -2.11 -10.50
CA ARG A 98 12.90 -2.84 -11.76
C ARG A 98 12.71 -1.90 -12.96
N GLU A 99 11.97 -0.81 -12.81
CA GLU A 99 11.74 0.14 -13.90
C GLU A 99 12.95 1.04 -14.17
N GLN A 100 13.81 1.33 -13.19
CA GLN A 100 15.11 1.96 -13.43
C GLN A 100 16.03 1.08 -14.31
N GLN A 101 15.74 -0.22 -14.42
CA GLN A 101 16.42 -1.16 -15.31
C GLN A 101 15.75 -1.26 -16.70
N GLY A 102 14.67 -0.49 -16.95
CA GLY A 102 13.91 -0.44 -18.20
C GLY A 102 13.43 0.98 -18.52
N GLU A 103 12.33 1.11 -19.27
CA GLU A 103 11.70 2.41 -19.55
C GLU A 103 10.59 2.69 -18.51
N PRO A 104 10.66 3.79 -17.74
CA PRO A 104 9.64 4.10 -16.73
C PRO A 104 8.41 4.77 -17.35
N GLU A 105 7.21 4.35 -16.95
CA GLU A 105 5.96 4.98 -17.39
C GLU A 105 5.42 5.97 -16.36
N ALA A 106 5.50 7.26 -16.69
CA ALA A 106 4.92 8.33 -15.86
C ALA A 106 3.39 8.20 -15.73
N SER A 107 2.86 8.59 -14.57
CA SER A 107 1.41 8.57 -14.26
C SER A 107 0.78 7.17 -14.22
N SER A 108 1.59 6.13 -14.13
CA SER A 108 1.13 4.75 -13.97
C SER A 108 0.86 4.41 -12.49
N VAL A 109 -0.20 3.62 -12.25
CA VAL A 109 -0.52 3.09 -10.93
C VAL A 109 0.46 1.97 -10.59
N VAL A 110 1.08 2.06 -9.41
CA VAL A 110 1.99 1.04 -8.88
C VAL A 110 1.24 0.08 -7.97
N ARG A 111 0.36 0.60 -7.11
CA ARG A 111 -0.46 -0.18 -6.18
C ARG A 111 -1.80 0.52 -5.95
N ALA A 112 -2.90 -0.24 -6.06
CA ALA A 112 -4.24 0.18 -5.72
C ALA A 112 -5.00 -0.95 -4.99
N LEU A 113 -6.14 -0.61 -4.40
CA LEU A 113 -7.03 -1.53 -3.67
C LEU A 113 -8.25 -1.92 -4.51
N ASP A 114 -8.02 -2.35 -5.74
CA ASP A 114 -9.08 -2.82 -6.62
C ASP A 114 -9.23 -4.36 -6.56
N ALA A 115 -10.37 -4.88 -7.03
CA ALA A 115 -10.68 -6.31 -6.97
C ALA A 115 -9.80 -7.18 -7.89
N GLY A 116 -9.12 -6.58 -8.86
CA GLY A 116 -8.26 -7.27 -9.83
C GLY A 116 -6.77 -7.16 -9.52
N ALA A 117 -6.40 -6.36 -8.52
CA ALA A 117 -5.02 -6.17 -8.11
C ALA A 117 -4.45 -7.49 -7.60
N GLU A 118 -3.31 -7.89 -8.15
CA GLU A 118 -2.60 -9.05 -7.63
C GLU A 118 -2.25 -8.80 -6.15
N PRO A 119 -2.53 -9.75 -5.25
CA PRO A 119 -2.17 -9.61 -3.85
C PRO A 119 -0.66 -9.46 -3.69
N TRP A 120 -0.22 -8.59 -2.77
CA TRP A 120 1.19 -8.53 -2.45
C TRP A 120 1.64 -9.83 -1.76
N GLN A 121 2.58 -10.53 -2.39
CA GLN A 121 3.10 -11.81 -1.93
C GLN A 121 4.16 -11.60 -0.85
N VAL A 122 3.74 -11.43 0.40
CA VAL A 122 4.61 -11.45 1.59
C VAL A 122 4.29 -12.67 2.45
N SER A 123 5.31 -13.35 3.00
CA SER A 123 5.09 -14.49 3.90
C SER A 123 4.66 -14.03 5.30
N ASP A 124 3.93 -14.88 6.03
CA ASP A 124 3.49 -14.55 7.39
C ASP A 124 4.67 -14.41 8.36
N ILE A 125 5.77 -15.13 8.12
CA ILE A 125 7.02 -14.99 8.89
C ILE A 125 7.62 -13.59 8.68
N ALA A 126 7.73 -13.14 7.43
CA ALA A 126 8.26 -11.81 7.13
C ALA A 126 7.35 -10.72 7.72
N LEU A 127 6.03 -10.90 7.64
CA LEU A 127 5.07 -9.97 8.21
C LEU A 127 5.19 -9.89 9.74
N ALA A 128 5.40 -11.01 10.42
CA ALA A 128 5.64 -11.06 11.85
C ALA A 128 6.98 -10.40 12.26
N GLN A 129 8.02 -10.51 11.44
CA GLN A 129 9.29 -9.81 11.64
C GLN A 129 9.12 -8.29 11.51
N TRP A 130 8.47 -7.83 10.43
CA TRP A 130 8.17 -6.41 10.23
C TRP A 130 7.31 -5.82 11.35
N ARG A 131 6.30 -6.56 11.80
CA ARG A 131 5.46 -6.13 12.92
C ARG A 131 6.27 -5.91 14.20
N ARG A 132 7.20 -6.82 14.51
CA ARG A 132 8.10 -6.67 15.67
C ARG A 132 9.05 -5.49 15.52
N PHE A 133 9.66 -5.34 14.35
CA PHE A 133 10.57 -4.23 14.05
C PHE A 133 9.88 -2.87 14.18
N LEU A 134 8.71 -2.70 13.54
CA LEU A 134 7.98 -1.43 13.60
C LEU A 134 7.46 -1.10 15.02
N ALA A 135 7.20 -2.13 15.84
CA ALA A 135 6.81 -1.94 17.24
C ALA A 135 7.98 -1.56 18.15
N SER A 136 9.22 -2.01 17.87
CA SER A 136 10.40 -1.60 18.64
C SER A 136 10.80 -0.14 18.38
N GLU A 137 10.58 0.36 17.16
CA GLU A 137 10.83 1.76 16.77
C GLU A 137 9.80 2.76 17.32
N SER A 138 8.83 2.29 18.10
CA SER A 138 7.77 3.13 18.70
C SER A 138 7.96 3.33 20.21
N ARG A 139 9.11 2.90 20.76
CA ARG A 139 9.46 2.97 22.19
C ARG A 139 10.54 4.01 22.47
#